data_AF-A0A9P7EH86-F1
#
_entry.id   AF-A0A9P7EH86-F1
#
_cell.length_a   1.000
_cell.length_b   1.000
_cell.length_c   1.000
_cell.angle_alpha   90.00
_cell.angle_beta   90.00
_cell.angle_gamma   90.00
#
_symmetry.space_group_name_H-M   'P 1'
#
loop_
_entity.id
_entity.type
_entity.pdbx_description
1 polymer ?
#
loop_
_entity_poly.entity_id
_entity_poly.type
_entity_poly.pdbx_seq_one_letter_code
_entity_poly.pdbx_strand_id
1 'polypeptide(L)'
;MEEDYKTNKGPPPPYPTRPPPSGTRIPLHPPCHDADGISPVFIGSAIFQRSVHPCKIAPHLPNPCRVPYGSAEVEHNGRYDLLPFDPETMEWVRTSLGRIPHNRDPVAGGYEESGQSLYHAMGCVDGTWVPGKTGEHLGGCHLAFGGGERIITNDYEIL
;
A
#
# COMPACT_ATOMS: atom_id res chain seq x y z
N MET A 1 -3.43 -32.29 46.42
CA MET A 1 -3.15 -31.33 47.49
C MET A 1 -2.37 -30.23 46.81
N GLU A 2 -3.09 -29.20 46.37
CA GLU A 2 -2.60 -28.11 45.51
C GLU A 2 -1.91 -27.08 46.41
N GLU A 3 -0.61 -26.87 46.21
CA GLU A 3 0.15 -25.87 46.96
C GLU A 3 0.13 -24.52 46.21
N ASP A 4 -0.49 -23.53 46.87
CA ASP A 4 -0.56 -22.11 46.52
C ASP A 4 0.85 -21.48 46.44
N TYR A 5 1.38 -21.31 45.22
CA TYR A 5 2.54 -20.43 45.00
C TYR A 5 2.09 -18.97 44.97
N LYS A 6 1.83 -18.38 46.14
CA LYS A 6 1.69 -16.92 46.27
C LYS A 6 3.03 -16.25 45.99
N THR A 7 3.27 -15.88 44.73
CA THR A 7 4.41 -15.03 44.39
C THR A 7 4.16 -13.62 44.92
N ASN A 8 4.90 -13.24 45.94
CA ASN A 8 4.98 -11.88 46.45
C ASN A 8 5.69 -11.00 45.41
N LYS A 9 4.97 -10.55 44.38
CA LYS A 9 5.47 -9.55 43.43
C LYS A 9 5.07 -8.17 43.98
N GLY A 10 6.06 -7.41 44.43
CA GLY A 10 5.87 -6.00 44.78
C GLY A 10 5.20 -5.22 43.65
N PRO A 11 4.69 -4.01 43.92
CA PRO A 11 4.01 -3.21 42.91
C PRO A 11 4.90 -3.06 41.68
N PRO A 12 4.34 -3.14 40.45
CA PRO A 12 5.13 -2.92 39.25
C PRO A 12 5.82 -1.56 39.35
N PRO A 13 7.04 -1.43 38.81
CA PRO A 13 7.74 -0.15 38.81
C PRO A 13 6.83 0.92 38.16
N PRO A 14 6.88 2.16 38.67
CA PRO A 14 6.08 3.24 38.10
C PRO A 14 6.39 3.36 36.61
N TYR A 15 5.33 3.39 35.80
CA TYR A 15 5.49 3.61 34.36
C TYR A 15 6.20 4.95 34.14
N PRO A 16 7.20 5.01 33.24
CA PRO A 16 7.80 6.28 32.87
C PRO A 16 6.69 7.21 32.38
N THR A 17 6.66 8.44 32.91
CA THR A 17 5.64 9.46 32.62
C THR A 17 5.68 9.95 31.17
N ARG A 18 6.76 9.63 30.45
CA ARG A 18 6.92 9.92 29.04
C ARG A 18 6.86 8.60 28.28
N PRO A 19 5.91 8.41 27.35
CA PRO A 19 5.97 7.28 26.43
C PRO A 19 7.33 7.32 25.71
N PRO A 20 7.93 6.18 25.37
CA PRO A 20 9.15 6.16 24.58
C PRO A 20 8.95 7.05 23.34
N PRO A 21 9.99 7.76 22.87
CA PRO A 21 9.91 8.46 21.60
C PRO A 21 9.30 7.50 20.59
N SER A 22 8.24 7.93 19.90
CA SER A 22 7.75 7.18 18.74
C SER A 22 8.98 6.92 17.87
N GLY A 23 9.20 5.67 17.46
CA GLY A 23 10.43 5.22 16.80
C GLY A 23 10.82 6.07 15.58
N THR A 24 11.86 5.67 14.87
CA THR A 24 12.38 6.38 13.69
C THR A 24 11.24 6.83 12.76
N ARG A 25 11.05 8.14 12.64
CA ARG A 25 10.07 8.75 11.73
C ARG A 25 10.76 8.96 10.39
N ILE A 26 10.35 8.20 9.39
CA ILE A 26 10.82 8.39 8.02
C ILE A 26 9.93 9.47 7.38
N PRO A 27 10.49 10.60 6.89
CA PRO A 27 9.71 11.58 6.15
C PRO A 27 9.14 10.91 4.89
N LEU A 28 7.85 11.11 4.65
CA LEU A 28 7.17 10.57 3.47
C LEU A 28 7.14 11.63 2.39
N HIS A 29 7.69 11.30 1.22
CA HIS A 29 7.56 12.10 0.01
C HIS A 29 6.48 11.47 -0.87
N PRO A 30 5.46 12.23 -1.29
CA PRO A 30 4.43 11.69 -2.16
C PRO A 30 5.02 11.41 -3.55
N PRO A 31 4.91 10.18 -4.09
CA PRO A 31 5.36 9.87 -5.44
C PRO A 31 4.48 10.48 -6.53
N CYS A 32 3.23 10.84 -6.19
CA CYS A 32 2.28 11.44 -7.12
C CYS A 32 1.30 12.37 -6.37
N HIS A 33 0.58 13.19 -7.13
CA HIS A 33 -0.52 14.02 -6.62
C HIS A 33 -1.83 13.57 -7.26
N ASP A 34 -2.95 13.84 -6.59
CA ASP A 34 -4.29 13.55 -7.11
C ASP A 34 -4.64 14.50 -8.28
N ALA A 35 -5.84 14.34 -8.87
CA ALA A 35 -6.26 15.05 -10.08
C ALA A 35 -6.30 16.58 -9.96
N ASP A 36 -6.27 17.14 -8.74
CA ASP A 36 -6.13 18.57 -8.50
C ASP A 36 -4.69 19.10 -8.69
N GLY A 37 -3.72 18.19 -8.86
CA GLY A 37 -2.30 18.47 -9.07
C GLY A 37 -1.53 18.90 -7.82
N ILE A 38 -2.18 18.98 -6.64
CA ILE A 38 -1.57 19.51 -5.41
C ILE A 38 -1.77 18.60 -4.20
N SER A 39 -2.82 17.78 -4.18
CA SER A 39 -3.11 16.90 -3.07
C SER A 39 -2.20 15.68 -3.10
N PRO A 40 -1.42 15.42 -2.04
CA PRO A 40 -0.44 14.35 -2.05
C PRO A 40 -1.12 12.98 -2.05
N VAL A 41 -0.57 12.07 -2.84
CA VAL A 41 -0.99 10.68 -2.91
C VAL A 41 0.21 9.77 -2.63
N PHE A 42 -0.01 8.81 -1.75
CA PHE A 42 0.98 7.84 -1.29
C PHE A 42 0.59 6.43 -1.74
N ILE A 43 1.54 5.52 -1.61
CA ILE A 43 1.40 4.13 -1.97
C ILE A 43 1.35 3.32 -0.69
N GLY A 44 0.54 2.28 -0.66
CA GLY A 44 0.57 1.32 0.42
C GLY A 44 -0.12 0.03 0.06
N SER A 45 -0.40 -0.75 1.10
CA SER A 45 -0.98 -2.09 1.00
C SER A 45 -2.14 -2.21 1.98
N ALA A 46 -3.34 -2.37 1.45
CA ALA A 46 -4.56 -2.58 2.20
C ALA A 46 -4.70 -4.05 2.63
N ILE A 47 -4.93 -4.28 3.92
CA ILE A 47 -5.06 -5.62 4.49
C ILE A 47 -6.54 -6.01 4.51
N PHE A 48 -6.90 -7.02 3.73
CA PHE A 48 -8.20 -7.68 3.76
C PHE A 48 -8.10 -8.97 4.58
N GLN A 49 -9.23 -9.65 4.79
CA GLN A 49 -9.27 -10.86 5.62
C GLN A 49 -8.40 -12.00 5.08
N ARG A 50 -8.27 -12.11 3.75
CA ARG A 50 -7.62 -13.24 3.06
C ARG A 50 -6.65 -12.80 1.96
N SER A 51 -6.42 -11.51 1.81
CA SER A 51 -5.60 -10.92 0.76
C SER A 51 -4.99 -9.61 1.22
N VAL A 52 -3.97 -9.15 0.50
CA VAL A 52 -3.33 -7.85 0.71
C VAL A 52 -3.20 -7.19 -0.64
N HIS A 53 -3.73 -5.97 -0.80
CA HIS A 53 -3.77 -5.30 -2.10
C HIS A 53 -3.02 -3.98 -2.08
N PRO A 54 -2.11 -3.74 -3.04
CA PRO A 54 -1.58 -2.40 -3.28
C PRO A 54 -2.72 -1.39 -3.49
N CYS A 55 -2.57 -0.21 -2.89
CA CYS A 55 -3.60 0.81 -2.84
C CYS A 55 -3.06 2.23 -2.99
N LYS A 56 -3.96 3.12 -3.38
CA LYS A 56 -3.77 4.58 -3.36
C LYS A 56 -4.13 5.09 -1.96
N ILE A 57 -3.26 5.87 -1.34
CA ILE A 57 -3.51 6.51 -0.05
C ILE A 57 -3.53 8.02 -0.23
N ALA A 58 -4.70 8.63 -0.11
CA ALA A 58 -4.95 10.04 -0.35
C ALA A 58 -5.50 10.69 0.93
N PRO A 59 -4.63 11.25 1.80
CA PRO A 59 -5.05 11.73 3.13
C PRO A 59 -6.08 12.86 3.13
N HIS A 60 -6.27 13.54 2.00
CA HIS A 60 -7.25 14.60 1.84
C HIS A 60 -8.69 14.08 1.62
N LEU A 61 -8.87 12.78 1.34
CA LEU A 61 -10.18 12.14 1.21
C LEU A 61 -10.75 11.74 2.57
N PRO A 62 -12.09 11.66 2.73
CA PRO A 62 -12.72 11.18 3.97
C PRO A 62 -12.25 9.78 4.39
N ASN A 63 -12.04 8.90 3.40
CA ASN A 63 -11.47 7.57 3.55
C ASN A 63 -10.20 7.50 2.70
N PRO A 64 -9.00 7.64 3.30
CA PRO A 64 -7.77 7.81 2.54
C PRO A 64 -7.38 6.62 1.66
N CYS A 65 -7.68 5.40 2.10
CA CYS A 65 -7.24 4.17 1.44
C CYS A 65 -8.25 3.74 0.36
N ARG A 66 -7.80 3.72 -0.89
CA ARG A 66 -8.57 3.38 -2.09
C ARG A 66 -7.94 2.18 -2.79
N VAL A 67 -8.70 1.11 -2.96
CA VAL A 67 -8.22 -0.16 -3.49
C VAL A 67 -8.94 -0.49 -4.79
N PRO A 68 -8.22 -0.79 -5.89
CA PRO A 68 -8.83 -1.36 -7.08
C PRO A 68 -9.15 -2.85 -6.81
N TYR A 69 -10.42 -3.16 -6.58
CA TYR A 69 -10.86 -4.52 -6.23
C TYR A 69 -12.26 -4.80 -6.74
N GLY A 70 -12.45 -5.95 -7.38
CA GLY A 70 -13.75 -6.40 -7.89
C GLY A 70 -14.38 -5.43 -8.89
N SER A 71 -13.59 -4.83 -9.78
CA SER A 71 -14.05 -3.84 -10.78
C SER A 71 -14.56 -2.52 -10.19
N ALA A 72 -14.24 -2.22 -8.93
CA ALA A 72 -14.59 -0.98 -8.25
C ALA A 72 -13.38 -0.30 -7.60
N GLU A 73 -13.52 1.01 -7.34
CA GLU A 73 -12.69 1.72 -6.37
C GLU A 73 -13.31 1.49 -4.98
N VAL A 74 -12.71 0.58 -4.22
CA VAL A 74 -13.18 0.23 -2.87
C VAL A 74 -12.60 1.19 -1.85
N GLU A 75 -13.48 1.75 -1.01
CA GLU A 75 -13.09 2.53 0.16
C GLU A 75 -12.68 1.58 1.31
N HIS A 76 -11.39 1.43 1.56
CA HIS A 76 -10.90 0.53 2.61
C HIS A 76 -10.81 1.26 3.96
N ASN A 77 -11.60 0.77 4.93
CA ASN A 77 -11.67 1.33 6.28
C ASN A 77 -10.83 0.54 7.31
N GLY A 78 -10.17 -0.53 6.87
CA GLY A 78 -9.34 -1.39 7.71
C GLY A 78 -7.91 -0.89 7.85
N ARG A 79 -7.04 -1.79 8.33
CA ARG A 79 -5.61 -1.54 8.40
C ARG A 79 -4.99 -1.54 7.01
N TYR A 80 -4.02 -0.67 6.81
CA TYR A 80 -3.15 -0.63 5.65
C TYR A 80 -1.78 -0.13 6.10
N ASP A 81 -0.74 -0.58 5.40
CA ASP A 81 0.63 -0.13 5.62
C ASP A 81 1.03 0.83 4.51
N LEU A 82 1.74 1.90 4.86
CA LEU A 82 2.35 2.80 3.88
C LEU A 82 3.65 2.18 3.37
N LEU A 83 3.89 2.29 2.06
CA LEU A 83 5.21 2.06 1.47
C LEU A 83 5.91 3.42 1.34
N PRO A 84 6.96 3.70 2.14
CA PRO A 84 7.79 4.87 1.93
C PRO A 84 8.55 4.69 0.61
N PHE A 85 8.20 5.49 -0.41
CA PHE A 85 8.95 5.51 -1.65
C PHE A 85 10.29 6.22 -1.42
N ASP A 86 11.38 5.55 -1.79
CA ASP A 86 12.74 6.07 -1.71
C ASP A 86 13.39 6.04 -3.11
N PRO A 87 13.57 7.19 -3.77
CA PRO A 87 14.17 7.23 -5.11
C PRO A 87 15.66 6.86 -5.14
N GLU A 88 16.34 6.73 -4.00
CA GLU A 88 17.73 6.24 -3.95
C GLU A 88 17.81 4.72 -4.09
N THR A 89 16.74 4.00 -3.73
CA THR A 89 16.71 2.53 -3.67
C THR A 89 15.59 1.88 -4.48
N MET A 90 14.62 2.67 -4.95
CA MET A 90 13.46 2.22 -5.72
C MET A 90 13.35 3.01 -7.02
N GLU A 91 12.91 2.36 -8.08
CA GLU A 91 12.73 3.00 -9.40
C GLU A 91 11.42 2.54 -10.04
N TRP A 92 10.77 3.46 -10.75
CA TRP A 92 9.61 3.13 -11.57
C TRP A 92 10.06 2.65 -12.95
N VAL A 93 9.70 1.43 -13.31
CA VAL A 93 10.11 0.80 -14.57
C VAL A 93 8.89 0.59 -15.46
N ARG A 94 8.95 1.09 -16.69
CA ARG A 94 7.89 0.89 -17.67
C ARG A 94 7.72 -0.58 -18.03
N THR A 95 6.47 -1.02 -18.07
CA THR A 95 6.10 -2.37 -18.47
C THR A 95 4.69 -2.41 -19.07
N SER A 96 4.23 -3.60 -19.46
CA SER A 96 2.93 -3.83 -20.07
C SER A 96 2.46 -5.25 -19.82
N LEU A 97 1.15 -5.48 -19.91
CA LEU A 97 0.52 -6.81 -19.93
C LEU A 97 0.84 -7.68 -18.71
N GLY A 98 1.01 -7.07 -17.53
CA GLY A 98 1.35 -7.79 -16.29
C GLY A 98 2.81 -8.23 -16.21
N ARG A 99 3.65 -7.91 -17.20
CA ARG A 99 5.03 -8.43 -17.27
C ARG A 99 5.92 -7.80 -16.20
N ILE A 100 6.76 -8.64 -15.61
CA ILE A 100 7.88 -8.18 -14.78
C ILE A 100 9.08 -7.91 -15.71
N PRO A 101 9.65 -6.68 -15.73
CA PRO A 101 10.80 -6.38 -16.56
C PRO A 101 12.01 -7.27 -16.25
N HIS A 102 12.77 -7.64 -17.28
CA HIS A 102 13.96 -8.47 -17.12
C HIS A 102 14.99 -7.82 -16.19
N ASN A 103 15.62 -8.64 -15.33
CA ASN A 103 16.64 -8.21 -14.36
C ASN A 103 16.15 -7.13 -13.37
N ARG A 104 14.85 -7.07 -13.11
CA ARG A 104 14.25 -6.24 -12.05
C ARG A 104 13.62 -7.13 -10.99
N ASP A 105 13.66 -6.66 -9.74
CA ASP A 105 12.99 -7.28 -8.60
C ASP A 105 11.84 -6.38 -8.17
N PRO A 106 10.59 -6.70 -8.53
CA PRO A 106 9.46 -5.80 -8.30
C PRO A 106 9.06 -5.77 -6.82
N VAL A 107 8.66 -4.59 -6.35
CA VAL A 107 8.27 -4.40 -4.94
C VAL A 107 6.92 -5.07 -4.69
N ALA A 108 6.97 -6.19 -3.96
CA ALA A 108 5.79 -6.93 -3.54
C ALA A 108 4.92 -6.08 -2.60
N GLY A 109 3.67 -5.87 -2.99
CA GLY A 109 2.70 -5.11 -2.21
C GLY A 109 1.55 -5.96 -1.66
N GLY A 110 1.55 -7.27 -1.94
CA GLY A 110 0.61 -8.21 -1.37
C GLY A 110 0.33 -9.42 -2.26
N TYR A 111 -0.89 -9.95 -2.14
CA TYR A 111 -1.34 -11.16 -2.82
C TYR A 111 -2.87 -11.20 -2.91
N GLU A 112 -3.39 -11.82 -3.96
CA GLU A 112 -4.81 -12.17 -4.11
C GLU A 112 -5.20 -13.33 -3.18
N GLU A 113 -6.49 -13.59 -2.97
CA GLU A 113 -6.96 -14.73 -2.16
C GLU A 113 -6.47 -16.10 -2.68
N SER A 114 -6.16 -16.19 -3.99
CA SER A 114 -5.56 -17.36 -4.63
C SER A 114 -4.08 -17.57 -4.26
N GLY A 115 -3.46 -16.61 -3.57
CA GLY A 115 -2.05 -16.60 -3.23
C GLY A 115 -1.13 -16.01 -4.32
N GLN A 116 -1.69 -15.54 -5.43
CA GLN A 116 -0.90 -14.94 -6.51
C GLN A 116 -0.37 -13.56 -6.09
N SER A 117 0.91 -13.32 -6.32
CA SER A 117 1.59 -12.08 -5.93
C SER A 117 1.04 -10.84 -6.64
N LEU A 118 1.02 -9.74 -5.90
CA LEU A 118 0.70 -8.41 -6.39
C LEU A 118 1.86 -7.46 -6.11
N TYR A 119 2.13 -6.60 -7.07
CA TYR A 119 3.21 -5.61 -7.02
C TYR A 119 2.65 -4.19 -7.10
N HIS A 120 3.38 -3.25 -6.51
CA HIS A 120 3.04 -1.83 -6.63
C HIS A 120 3.25 -1.36 -8.07
N ALA A 121 2.26 -0.65 -8.59
CA ALA A 121 2.31 -0.09 -9.93
C ALA A 121 1.67 1.30 -9.96
N MET A 122 1.97 2.07 -11.00
CA MET A 122 1.31 3.32 -11.31
C MET A 122 0.94 3.37 -12.79
N GLY A 123 -0.19 4.00 -13.09
CA GLY A 123 -0.58 4.29 -14.46
C GLY A 123 -1.17 5.68 -14.58
N CYS A 124 -1.13 6.22 -15.79
CA CYS A 124 -1.67 7.54 -16.11
C CYS A 124 -3.13 7.42 -16.54
N VAL A 125 -4.04 8.08 -15.81
CA VAL A 125 -5.46 8.21 -16.15
C VAL A 125 -5.76 9.69 -16.33
N ASP A 126 -6.17 10.10 -17.53
CA ASP A 126 -6.51 11.49 -17.86
C ASP A 126 -5.44 12.52 -17.44
N GLY A 127 -4.15 12.15 -17.58
CA GLY A 127 -3.01 12.99 -17.22
C GLY A 127 -2.60 12.92 -15.74
N THR A 128 -3.32 12.16 -14.92
CA THR A 128 -3.02 11.96 -13.49
C THR A 128 -2.33 10.61 -13.30
N TRP A 129 -1.18 10.59 -12.63
CA TRP A 129 -0.53 9.34 -12.23
C TRP A 129 -1.18 8.79 -10.96
N VAL A 130 -1.67 7.56 -11.04
CA VAL A 130 -2.46 6.92 -9.99
C VAL A 130 -1.76 5.65 -9.54
N PRO A 131 -1.53 5.45 -8.23
CA PRO A 131 -1.07 4.18 -7.70
C PRO A 131 -2.13 3.09 -7.73
N GLY A 132 -1.68 1.86 -7.88
CA GLY A 132 -2.52 0.68 -7.82
C GLY A 132 -1.70 -0.60 -7.80
N LYS A 133 -2.24 -1.65 -8.42
CA LYS A 133 -1.69 -3.00 -8.38
C LYS A 133 -1.41 -3.54 -9.78
N THR A 134 -0.39 -4.38 -9.90
CA THR A 134 -0.18 -5.24 -11.07
C THR A 134 0.23 -6.64 -10.63
N GLY A 135 0.19 -7.58 -11.57
CA GLY A 135 0.64 -8.95 -11.37
C GLY A 135 0.58 -9.68 -12.71
N GLU A 136 1.41 -10.71 -12.88
CA GLU A 136 1.48 -11.47 -14.14
C GLU A 136 0.12 -12.04 -14.56
N HIS A 137 -0.74 -12.35 -13.59
CA HIS A 137 -2.08 -12.88 -13.79
C HIS A 137 -3.16 -11.82 -14.05
N LEU A 138 -2.88 -10.54 -13.77
CA LEU A 138 -3.82 -9.44 -13.99
C LEU A 138 -3.76 -8.91 -15.43
N GLY A 139 -2.64 -9.09 -16.13
CA GLY A 139 -2.48 -8.63 -17.50
C GLY A 139 -2.44 -7.10 -17.66
N GLY A 140 -2.25 -6.35 -16.57
CA GLY A 140 -2.20 -4.88 -16.59
C GLY A 140 -2.02 -4.25 -15.22
N CYS A 141 -2.10 -2.93 -15.17
CA CYS A 141 -2.14 -2.13 -13.96
C CYS A 141 -3.59 -1.74 -13.64
N HIS A 142 -4.07 -2.14 -12.47
CA HIS A 142 -5.40 -1.86 -11.96
C HIS A 142 -5.33 -0.68 -10.99
N LEU A 143 -6.17 0.32 -11.19
CA LEU A 143 -6.10 1.64 -10.55
C LEU A 143 -7.46 2.04 -9.98
N ALA A 144 -7.46 2.64 -8.79
CA ALA A 144 -8.67 3.15 -8.16
C ALA A 144 -8.82 4.64 -8.49
N PHE A 145 -9.72 4.98 -9.43
CA PHE A 145 -9.87 6.36 -9.91
C PHE A 145 -11.30 6.71 -10.33
N GLY A 146 -11.80 7.85 -9.87
CA GLY A 146 -13.10 8.40 -10.26
C GLY A 146 -14.31 7.57 -9.79
N GLY A 147 -14.15 6.79 -8.71
CA GLY A 147 -15.20 5.92 -8.17
C GLY A 147 -15.27 4.54 -8.81
N GLY A 148 -14.33 4.18 -9.68
CA GLY A 148 -14.27 2.88 -10.34
C GLY A 148 -12.85 2.34 -10.49
N GLU A 149 -12.76 1.09 -10.94
CA GLU A 149 -11.48 0.49 -11.34
C GLU A 149 -11.16 0.88 -12.78
N ARG A 150 -9.94 1.37 -13.01
CA ARG A 150 -9.36 1.59 -14.34
C ARG A 150 -8.26 0.58 -14.58
N ILE A 151 -8.17 0.03 -15.79
CA ILE A 151 -7.17 -0.95 -16.16
C ILE A 151 -6.34 -0.39 -17.30
N ILE A 152 -5.04 -0.24 -17.06
CA ILE A 152 -4.05 0.19 -18.05
C ILE A 152 -3.20 -1.02 -18.43
N THR A 153 -3.27 -1.43 -19.69
CA THR A 153 -2.60 -2.65 -20.16
C THR A 153 -1.21 -2.39 -20.74
N ASN A 154 -0.90 -1.16 -21.18
CA ASN A 154 0.37 -0.80 -21.79
C ASN A 154 0.94 0.49 -21.17
N ASP A 155 2.27 0.63 -21.24
CA ASP A 155 3.01 1.84 -20.83
C ASP A 155 2.70 2.35 -19.40
N TYR A 156 2.37 1.43 -18.49
CA TYR A 156 2.32 1.70 -17.05
C TYR A 156 3.68 1.40 -16.41
N GLU A 157 3.86 1.78 -15.16
CA GLU A 157 5.11 1.58 -14.43
C GLU A 157 4.89 0.63 -13.25
N ILE A 158 5.83 -0.31 -13.08
CA ILE A 158 5.94 -1.18 -11.90
C ILE A 158 7.11 -0.67 -11.05
N LEU A 159 6.96 -0.72 -9.72
CA LEU A 159 8.03 -0.38 -8.79
C LEU A 159 8.97 -1.56 -8.57
#